data_AF-A0A952J1U2-F1
#
_entry.id   AF-A0A952J1U2-F1
#
_cell.length_a   1.000
_cell.length_b   1.000
_cell.length_c   1.000
_cell.angle_alpha   90.00
_cell.angle_beta   90.00
_cell.angle_gamma   90.00
#
_symmetry.space_group_name_H-M   'P 1'
#
loop_
_entity.id
_entity.type
_entity.pdbx_description
1 polymer ?
#
loop_
_entity_poly.entity_id
_entity_poly.type
_entity_poly.pdbx_seq_one_letter_code
_entity_poly.pdbx_strand_id
1 'polypeptide(L)'
;MDRSMRNIVASRIVAGALAFSCSAAMAQSTVGSDATASVTMGMVTQFLNGVNSENLILAASVRDSRISGRSNLTARVDELVQRSNGNNNRNLVNVSSVLESVVNGNLDSVVTVSSIVQKSTGANNLNELNVGFFSGSRFGGDVEASFTISSIFQENVGNNGSNIANIGSVIDSEIGGTTNLSGSIGSFQQINLGQQNTNSASIGSID
;
A
#
# COMPACT_ATOMS: atom_id res chain seq x y z
N MET A 1 -24.30 16.78 -33.65
CA MET A 1 -22.87 16.49 -33.46
C MET A 1 -22.69 15.88 -32.09
N ASP A 2 -22.04 14.73 -32.10
CA ASP A 2 -22.15 13.59 -31.18
C ASP A 2 -21.62 13.90 -29.77
N ARG A 3 -22.50 13.92 -28.75
CA ARG A 3 -22.09 13.88 -27.35
C ARG A 3 -21.98 12.41 -26.95
N SER A 4 -20.82 11.84 -27.25
CA SER A 4 -20.36 10.57 -26.69
C SER A 4 -20.57 10.59 -25.18
N MET A 5 -21.55 9.81 -24.71
CA MET A 5 -21.71 9.45 -23.31
C MET A 5 -20.48 8.63 -22.91
N ARG A 6 -19.50 9.29 -22.29
CA ARG A 6 -18.45 8.63 -21.52
C ARG A 6 -19.13 7.98 -20.32
N ASN A 7 -19.41 6.69 -20.41
CA ASN A 7 -19.66 5.87 -19.24
C ASN A 7 -18.38 5.87 -18.40
N ILE A 8 -18.33 6.76 -17.40
CA ILE A 8 -17.33 6.72 -16.32
C ILE A 8 -17.78 5.59 -15.40
N VAL A 9 -17.30 4.37 -15.65
CA VAL A 9 -17.40 3.29 -14.67
C VAL A 9 -16.22 3.46 -13.72
N ALA A 10 -16.37 4.32 -12.71
CA ALA A 10 -15.48 4.34 -11.57
C ALA A 10 -15.76 3.06 -10.75
N SER A 11 -15.03 1.99 -11.04
CA SER A 11 -15.10 0.76 -10.25
C SER A 11 -14.00 0.79 -9.19
N ARG A 12 -14.40 0.72 -7.92
CA ARG A 12 -13.51 0.43 -6.79
C ARG A 12 -13.68 -1.04 -6.46
N ILE A 13 -12.67 -1.86 -6.75
CA ILE A 13 -12.61 -3.24 -6.31
C ILE A 13 -11.71 -3.27 -5.07
N VAL A 14 -12.34 -3.37 -3.89
CA VAL A 14 -11.63 -3.56 -2.62
C VAL A 14 -11.58 -5.06 -2.35
N ALA A 15 -10.38 -5.64 -2.40
CA ALA A 15 -10.13 -6.96 -1.81
C ALA A 15 -9.31 -6.73 -0.54
N GLY A 16 -9.95 -6.87 0.63
CA GLY A 16 -9.29 -6.65 1.92
C GLY A 16 -9.93 -7.45 3.03
N ALA A 17 -9.12 -8.29 3.68
CA ALA A 17 -9.41 -8.88 4.98
C ALA A 17 -8.90 -7.92 6.06
N LEU A 18 -9.80 -7.51 6.97
CA LEU A 18 -9.58 -6.61 8.11
C LEU A 18 -8.68 -5.38 7.82
N ALA A 19 -9.27 -4.37 7.21
CA ALA A 19 -8.76 -3.00 7.25
C ALA A 19 -9.52 -2.22 8.33
N PHE A 20 -8.82 -1.58 9.26
CA PHE A 20 -9.39 -0.49 10.05
C PHE A 20 -9.36 0.76 9.16
N SER A 21 -10.28 0.85 8.21
CA SER A 21 -10.37 1.99 7.28
C SER A 21 -11.75 2.63 7.37
N CYS A 22 -11.82 3.91 7.73
CA CYS A 22 -13.02 4.73 7.58
C CYS A 22 -12.98 5.41 6.19
N SER A 23 -14.05 5.29 5.41
CA SER A 23 -14.24 6.10 4.20
C SER A 23 -14.96 7.41 4.54
N ALA A 24 -14.23 8.53 4.45
CA ALA A 24 -14.71 9.88 4.18
C ALA A 24 -16.03 10.33 4.85
N ALA A 25 -16.01 10.51 6.17
CA ALA A 25 -16.72 11.58 6.89
C ALA A 25 -16.29 11.54 8.37
N MET A 26 -15.22 12.24 8.74
CA MET A 26 -14.84 12.59 10.13
C MET A 26 -15.22 11.58 11.24
N ALA A 27 -14.82 10.32 11.09
CA ALA A 27 -14.90 9.36 12.19
C ALA A 27 -13.53 8.68 12.33
N GLN A 28 -12.67 9.29 13.15
CA GLN A 28 -11.46 8.64 13.64
C GLN A 28 -11.88 7.36 14.35
N SER A 29 -11.51 6.20 13.81
CA SER A 29 -11.75 4.93 14.49
C SER A 29 -10.85 4.89 15.73
N THR A 30 -11.45 4.95 16.91
CA THR A 30 -10.71 4.85 18.18
C THR A 30 -10.76 3.41 18.67
N VAL A 31 -9.61 2.73 18.65
CA VAL A 31 -9.45 1.42 19.29
C VAL A 31 -8.96 1.68 20.72
N GLY A 32 -9.84 1.43 21.70
CA GLY A 32 -9.63 1.78 23.10
C GLY A 32 -8.52 1.01 23.83
N SER A 33 -7.92 0.00 23.19
CA SER A 33 -6.86 -0.87 23.71
C SER A 33 -5.86 -1.24 22.61
N ASP A 34 -5.03 -2.26 22.82
CA ASP A 34 -4.17 -2.84 21.79
C ASP A 34 -4.98 -3.25 20.54
N ALA A 35 -4.43 -2.99 19.36
CA ALA A 35 -4.98 -3.39 18.07
C ALA A 35 -4.13 -4.52 17.49
N THR A 36 -4.76 -5.62 17.07
CA THR A 36 -4.07 -6.71 16.38
C THR A 36 -4.78 -7.04 15.08
N ALA A 37 -4.03 -7.03 13.97
CA ALA A 37 -4.50 -7.46 12.66
C ALA A 37 -3.56 -8.56 12.12
N SER A 38 -4.11 -9.75 11.91
CA SER A 38 -3.39 -10.87 11.29
C SER A 38 -4.13 -11.31 10.03
N VAL A 39 -3.45 -11.23 8.89
CA VAL A 39 -4.05 -11.52 7.58
C VAL A 39 -3.16 -12.50 6.83
N THR A 40 -3.75 -13.56 6.29
CA THR A 40 -3.13 -14.44 5.30
C THR A 40 -3.93 -14.37 4.02
N MET A 41 -3.28 -13.98 2.92
CA MET A 41 -3.84 -13.98 1.58
C MET A 41 -3.06 -14.98 0.72
N GLY A 42 -3.80 -15.85 0.02
CA GLY A 42 -3.22 -16.69 -1.03
C GLY A 42 -2.91 -15.86 -2.28
N MET A 43 -3.37 -16.32 -3.43
CA MET A 43 -3.27 -15.57 -4.68
C MET A 43 -4.45 -14.58 -4.80
N VAL A 44 -4.15 -13.29 -4.98
CA VAL A 44 -5.14 -12.25 -5.30
C VAL A 44 -4.81 -11.66 -6.66
N THR A 45 -5.74 -11.76 -7.60
CA THR A 45 -5.62 -11.13 -8.93
C THR A 45 -6.75 -10.13 -9.13
N GLN A 46 -6.40 -8.89 -9.48
CA GLN A 46 -7.35 -7.84 -9.84
C GLN A 46 -7.02 -7.31 -11.24
N PHE A 47 -8.05 -7.10 -12.06
CA PHE A 47 -7.94 -6.55 -13.39
C PHE A 47 -8.93 -5.40 -13.57
N LEU A 48 -8.42 -4.25 -14.02
CA LEU A 48 -9.23 -3.10 -14.38
C LEU A 48 -9.00 -2.71 -15.84
N ASN A 49 -10.09 -2.33 -16.51
CA ASN A 49 -10.04 -1.70 -17.82
C ASN A 49 -10.97 -0.49 -17.80
N GLY A 50 -10.44 0.70 -18.06
CA GLY A 50 -11.23 1.92 -18.02
C GLY A 50 -10.44 3.18 -17.76
N VAL A 51 -11.16 4.22 -17.34
CA VAL A 51 -10.61 5.54 -17.03
C VAL A 51 -10.96 5.88 -15.59
N ASN A 52 -9.98 6.41 -14.83
CA ASN A 52 -10.15 6.81 -13.43
C ASN A 52 -10.59 5.64 -12.50
N SER A 53 -10.02 4.44 -12.68
CA SER A 53 -10.36 3.27 -11.84
C SER A 53 -9.29 2.96 -10.78
N GLU A 54 -9.69 2.31 -9.69
CA GLU A 54 -8.80 2.03 -8.55
C GLU A 54 -8.90 0.57 -8.11
N ASN A 55 -7.75 -0.13 -8.16
CA ASN A 55 -7.52 -1.43 -7.57
C ASN A 55 -6.87 -1.21 -6.21
N LEU A 56 -7.58 -1.52 -5.13
CA LEU A 56 -7.06 -1.34 -3.78
C LEU A 56 -6.99 -2.69 -3.06
N ILE A 57 -5.79 -3.00 -2.55
CA ILE A 57 -5.54 -4.12 -1.64
C ILE A 57 -5.03 -3.55 -0.33
N LEU A 58 -5.72 -3.88 0.76
CA LEU A 58 -5.35 -3.56 2.12
C LEU A 58 -5.22 -4.87 2.90
N ALA A 59 -4.04 -5.17 3.42
CA ALA A 59 -3.80 -6.35 4.24
C ALA A 59 -3.13 -5.94 5.54
N ALA A 60 -3.77 -6.26 6.67
CA ALA A 60 -3.30 -5.92 8.02
C ALA A 60 -2.83 -4.45 8.13
N SER A 61 -3.56 -3.50 7.53
CA SER A 61 -3.14 -2.09 7.47
C SER A 61 -4.07 -1.21 8.29
N VAL A 62 -3.50 -0.15 8.85
CA VAL A 62 -4.18 0.86 9.68
C VAL A 62 -4.14 2.19 8.95
N ARG A 63 -5.27 2.88 8.88
CA ARG A 63 -5.34 4.21 8.28
C ARG A 63 -6.31 5.11 9.05
N ASP A 64 -6.00 6.41 9.16
CA ASP A 64 -6.88 7.43 9.72
C ASP A 64 -7.46 7.04 11.10
N SER A 65 -6.65 6.37 11.92
CA SER A 65 -7.09 5.71 13.15
C SER A 65 -6.34 6.19 14.38
N ARG A 66 -6.96 6.03 15.56
CA ARG A 66 -6.31 6.23 16.86
C ARG A 66 -6.33 4.93 17.65
N ILE A 67 -5.15 4.41 17.97
CA ILE A 67 -4.96 3.19 18.75
C ILE A 67 -4.40 3.61 20.11
N SER A 68 -5.13 3.30 21.19
CA SER A 68 -4.73 3.70 22.55
C SER A 68 -3.57 2.88 23.11
N GLY A 69 -3.31 1.69 22.58
CA GLY A 69 -2.26 0.78 23.03
C GLY A 69 -1.26 0.41 21.94
N ARG A 70 -0.72 -0.81 22.02
CA ARG A 70 0.18 -1.40 21.03
C ARG A 70 -0.58 -1.78 19.75
N SER A 71 0.07 -1.70 18.61
CA SER A 71 -0.43 -2.18 17.32
C SER A 71 0.40 -3.36 16.81
N ASN A 72 -0.21 -4.52 16.65
CA ASN A 72 0.42 -5.72 16.08
C ASN A 72 -0.13 -5.99 14.69
N LEU A 73 0.69 -5.86 13.66
CA LEU A 73 0.31 -6.09 12.28
C LEU A 73 1.08 -7.30 11.75
N THR A 74 0.38 -8.31 11.27
CA THR A 74 0.99 -9.49 10.66
C THR A 74 0.32 -9.79 9.34
N ALA A 75 1.09 -9.79 8.26
CA ALA A 75 0.59 -10.11 6.94
C ALA A 75 1.44 -11.19 6.26
N ARG A 76 0.78 -12.23 5.78
CA ARG A 76 1.35 -13.19 4.83
C ARG A 76 0.60 -13.10 3.52
N VAL A 77 1.33 -12.90 2.43
CA VAL A 77 0.76 -12.79 1.10
C VAL A 77 1.54 -13.67 0.15
N ASP A 78 0.88 -14.65 -0.46
CA ASP A 78 1.58 -15.53 -1.40
C ASP A 78 1.80 -14.78 -2.73
N GLU A 79 0.74 -14.34 -3.41
CA GLU A 79 0.89 -13.62 -4.68
C GLU A 79 -0.17 -12.52 -4.86
N LEU A 80 0.27 -11.31 -5.24
CA LEU A 80 -0.61 -10.21 -5.65
C LEU A 80 -0.35 -9.86 -7.11
N VAL A 81 -1.39 -9.89 -7.92
CA VAL A 81 -1.33 -9.43 -9.31
C VAL A 81 -2.39 -8.36 -9.53
N GLN A 82 -1.97 -7.12 -9.75
CA GLN A 82 -2.86 -6.05 -10.19
C GLN A 82 -2.52 -5.66 -11.62
N ARG A 83 -3.54 -5.62 -12.48
CA ARG A 83 -3.40 -5.21 -13.87
C ARG A 83 -4.40 -4.10 -14.17
N SER A 84 -3.95 -3.03 -14.81
CA SER A 84 -4.83 -1.97 -15.28
C SER A 84 -4.57 -1.63 -16.76
N ASN A 85 -5.63 -1.34 -17.50
CA ASN A 85 -5.57 -0.84 -18.88
C ASN A 85 -6.46 0.40 -19.02
N GLY A 86 -5.94 1.44 -19.68
CA GLY A 86 -6.62 2.71 -19.92
C GLY A 86 -5.92 3.87 -19.24
N ASN A 87 -6.69 4.87 -18.80
CA ASN A 87 -6.11 6.16 -18.38
C ASN A 87 -6.45 6.52 -16.93
N ASN A 88 -5.49 7.12 -16.22
CA ASN A 88 -5.67 7.59 -14.83
C ASN A 88 -6.06 6.46 -13.85
N ASN A 89 -5.60 5.24 -14.07
CA ASN A 89 -5.89 4.13 -13.16
C ASN A 89 -4.87 4.08 -12.01
N ARG A 90 -5.30 3.59 -10.85
CA ARG A 90 -4.46 3.42 -9.66
C ARG A 90 -4.48 1.97 -9.22
N ASN A 91 -3.31 1.35 -9.14
CA ASN A 91 -3.08 0.06 -8.51
C ASN A 91 -2.39 0.33 -7.17
N LEU A 92 -3.12 0.23 -6.07
CA LEU A 92 -2.65 0.53 -4.73
C LEU A 92 -2.60 -0.76 -3.90
N VAL A 93 -1.44 -1.05 -3.32
CA VAL A 93 -1.25 -2.17 -2.40
C VAL A 93 -0.68 -1.62 -1.10
N ASN A 94 -1.38 -1.84 0.01
CA ASN A 94 -0.87 -1.60 1.36
C ASN A 94 -0.87 -2.92 2.13
N VAL A 95 0.31 -3.34 2.59
CA VAL A 95 0.47 -4.56 3.38
C VAL A 95 1.22 -4.22 4.66
N SER A 96 0.57 -4.44 5.80
CA SER A 96 1.15 -4.17 7.12
C SER A 96 1.61 -2.72 7.31
N SER A 97 0.87 -1.77 6.71
CA SER A 97 1.20 -0.34 6.70
C SER A 97 0.35 0.46 7.70
N VAL A 98 0.89 1.55 8.22
CA VAL A 98 0.18 2.51 9.09
C VAL A 98 0.27 3.89 8.48
N LEU A 99 -0.87 4.46 8.11
CA LEU A 99 -0.94 5.74 7.40
C LEU A 99 -1.81 6.73 8.17
N GLU A 100 -1.35 7.97 8.30
CA GLU A 100 -2.16 9.09 8.83
C GLU A 100 -2.81 8.76 10.20
N SER A 101 -2.11 8.01 11.06
CA SER A 101 -2.68 7.41 12.28
C SER A 101 -1.89 7.75 13.53
N VAL A 102 -2.52 7.58 14.69
CA VAL A 102 -1.90 7.73 16.00
C VAL A 102 -1.92 6.38 16.72
N VAL A 103 -0.77 5.87 17.11
CA VAL A 103 -0.59 4.69 17.96
C VAL A 103 0.06 5.16 19.25
N ASN A 104 -0.65 5.17 20.37
CA ASN A 104 -0.09 5.68 21.63
C ASN A 104 0.93 4.71 22.28
N GLY A 105 1.00 3.46 21.82
CA GLY A 105 1.99 2.47 22.25
C GLY A 105 3.01 2.13 21.16
N ASN A 106 3.56 0.92 21.26
CA ASN A 106 4.49 0.37 20.27
C ASN A 106 3.75 -0.08 19.00
N LEU A 107 4.47 -0.11 17.88
CA LEU A 107 4.05 -0.76 16.65
C LEU A 107 4.98 -1.94 16.37
N ASP A 108 4.40 -3.14 16.27
CA ASP A 108 5.09 -4.37 15.88
C ASP A 108 4.50 -4.87 14.55
N SER A 109 5.30 -4.88 13.49
CA SER A 109 4.86 -5.23 12.13
C SER A 109 5.71 -6.36 11.54
N VAL A 110 5.05 -7.44 11.09
CA VAL A 110 5.71 -8.58 10.45
C VAL A 110 5.03 -8.88 9.13
N VAL A 111 5.78 -8.78 8.05
CA VAL A 111 5.25 -9.02 6.71
C VAL A 111 6.09 -9.99 5.91
N THR A 112 5.42 -10.95 5.29
CA THR A 112 6.01 -11.86 4.31
C THR A 112 5.19 -11.81 3.03
N VAL A 113 5.84 -11.47 1.92
CA VAL A 113 5.22 -11.48 0.60
C VAL A 113 6.05 -12.33 -0.36
N SER A 114 5.45 -13.31 -1.04
CA SER A 114 6.21 -14.06 -2.04
C SER A 114 6.36 -13.23 -3.31
N SER A 115 5.25 -12.79 -3.92
CA SER A 115 5.33 -11.99 -5.15
C SER A 115 4.29 -10.88 -5.22
N ILE A 116 4.72 -9.72 -5.74
CA ILE A 116 3.85 -8.61 -6.11
C ILE A 116 4.13 -8.22 -7.56
N VAL A 117 3.08 -8.22 -8.37
CA VAL A 117 3.12 -7.84 -9.78
C VAL A 117 2.06 -6.76 -10.01
N GLN A 118 2.49 -5.54 -10.30
CA GLN A 118 1.60 -4.45 -10.70
C GLN A 118 1.93 -4.03 -12.13
N LYS A 119 0.99 -4.20 -13.06
CA LYS A 119 1.16 -3.81 -14.46
C LYS A 119 0.08 -2.84 -14.89
N SER A 120 0.48 -1.79 -15.59
CA SER A 120 -0.44 -0.77 -16.08
C SER A 120 -0.10 -0.42 -17.53
N THR A 121 -1.14 -0.27 -18.36
CA THR A 121 -1.01 0.12 -19.77
C THR A 121 -1.92 1.30 -20.08
N GLY A 122 -1.39 2.33 -20.76
CA GLY A 122 -2.10 3.55 -21.14
C GLY A 122 -1.46 4.80 -20.54
N ALA A 123 -2.24 5.84 -20.25
CA ALA A 123 -1.69 7.13 -19.78
C ALA A 123 -2.02 7.45 -18.32
N ASN A 124 -1.12 8.13 -17.61
CA ASN A 124 -1.33 8.62 -16.24
C ASN A 124 -1.66 7.53 -15.21
N ASN A 125 -1.18 6.31 -15.41
CA ASN A 125 -1.45 5.22 -14.47
C ASN A 125 -0.45 5.23 -13.31
N LEU A 126 -0.92 4.88 -12.11
CA LEU A 126 -0.10 4.78 -10.91
C LEU A 126 -0.10 3.34 -10.41
N ASN A 127 1.09 2.78 -10.21
CA ASN A 127 1.31 1.59 -9.41
C ASN A 127 1.99 2.02 -8.11
N GLU A 128 1.29 1.89 -6.99
CA GLU A 128 1.82 2.21 -5.67
C GLU A 128 1.82 0.95 -4.82
N LEU A 129 2.96 0.66 -4.23
CA LEU A 129 3.18 -0.46 -3.34
C LEU A 129 3.75 0.03 -2.02
N ASN A 130 3.07 -0.27 -0.93
CA ASN A 130 3.46 0.08 0.42
C ASN A 130 3.49 -1.22 1.25
N VAL A 131 4.66 -1.63 1.74
CA VAL A 131 4.83 -2.86 2.54
C VAL A 131 5.60 -2.53 3.80
N GLY A 132 4.97 -2.68 4.97
CA GLY A 132 5.57 -2.21 6.22
C GLY A 132 5.92 -0.72 6.15
N PHE A 133 5.06 0.07 5.50
CA PHE A 133 5.27 1.50 5.29
C PHE A 133 4.49 2.29 6.32
N PHE A 134 5.16 3.21 7.00
CA PHE A 134 4.59 4.00 8.09
C PHE A 134 4.72 5.47 7.74
N SER A 135 3.60 6.17 7.53
CA SER A 135 3.65 7.55 7.03
C SER A 135 2.61 8.47 7.64
N GLY A 136 2.99 9.74 7.84
CA GLY A 136 2.09 10.76 8.40
C GLY A 136 1.55 10.39 9.78
N SER A 137 2.27 9.54 10.51
CA SER A 137 1.75 8.86 11.70
C SER A 137 2.53 9.24 12.94
N ARG A 138 1.91 9.05 14.11
CA ARG A 138 2.55 9.24 15.40
C ARG A 138 2.55 7.95 16.20
N PHE A 139 3.71 7.55 16.67
CA PHE A 139 3.92 6.37 17.52
C PHE A 139 4.41 6.82 18.89
N GLY A 140 3.71 6.45 19.95
CA GLY A 140 4.04 6.82 21.33
C GLY A 140 5.19 6.00 21.91
N GLY A 141 5.44 4.81 21.37
CA GLY A 141 6.53 3.92 21.75
C GLY A 141 7.44 3.54 20.59
N ASP A 142 8.02 2.35 20.66
CA ASP A 142 8.95 1.82 19.64
C ASP A 142 8.20 1.40 18.37
N VAL A 143 8.91 1.47 17.23
CA VAL A 143 8.47 0.93 15.94
C VAL A 143 9.41 -0.20 15.56
N GLU A 144 8.90 -1.43 15.59
CA GLU A 144 9.60 -2.63 15.14
C GLU A 144 8.91 -3.18 13.90
N ALA A 145 9.66 -3.28 12.80
CA ALA A 145 9.14 -3.86 11.57
C ALA A 145 10.12 -4.85 10.93
N SER A 146 9.60 -6.00 10.55
CA SER A 146 10.30 -7.01 9.79
C SER A 146 9.57 -7.31 8.48
N PHE A 147 10.29 -7.30 7.36
CA PHE A 147 9.72 -7.57 6.05
C PHE A 147 10.57 -8.57 5.25
N THR A 148 9.91 -9.55 4.66
CA THR A 148 10.54 -10.48 3.72
C THR A 148 9.73 -10.51 2.44
N ILE A 149 10.33 -10.07 1.34
CA ILE A 149 9.66 -10.01 0.04
C ILE A 149 10.49 -10.80 -0.98
N SER A 150 9.93 -11.82 -1.62
CA SER A 150 10.74 -12.60 -2.57
C SER A 150 10.89 -11.86 -3.89
N SER A 151 9.80 -11.29 -4.45
CA SER A 151 9.88 -10.50 -5.68
C SER A 151 8.86 -9.38 -5.76
N ILE A 152 9.29 -8.24 -6.29
CA ILE A 152 8.44 -7.12 -6.70
C ILE A 152 8.72 -6.80 -8.16
N PHE A 153 7.64 -6.71 -8.93
CA PHE A 153 7.66 -6.29 -10.32
C PHE A 153 6.56 -5.24 -10.54
N GLN A 154 6.96 -4.00 -10.81
CA GLN A 154 6.05 -2.94 -11.22
C GLN A 154 6.36 -2.52 -12.66
N GLU A 155 5.35 -2.38 -13.50
CA GLU A 155 5.49 -2.02 -14.90
C GLU A 155 4.42 -1.02 -15.33
N ASN A 156 4.86 0.07 -15.95
CA ASN A 156 3.99 0.98 -16.71
C ASN A 156 4.40 0.98 -18.18
N VAL A 157 3.41 0.82 -19.06
CA VAL A 157 3.55 0.94 -20.51
C VAL A 157 2.65 2.05 -21.01
N GLY A 158 3.24 3.10 -21.58
CA GLY A 158 2.55 4.27 -22.10
C GLY A 158 3.17 5.58 -21.60
N ASN A 159 2.35 6.57 -21.27
CA ASN A 159 2.83 7.93 -21.01
C ASN A 159 2.44 8.43 -19.62
N ASN A 160 3.35 9.16 -18.97
CA ASN A 160 3.11 9.81 -17.67
C ASN A 160 2.64 8.84 -16.56
N GLY A 161 3.07 7.57 -16.64
CA GLY A 161 2.84 6.57 -15.62
C GLY A 161 3.87 6.64 -14.49
N SER A 162 3.48 6.20 -13.29
CA SER A 162 4.34 6.21 -12.11
C SER A 162 4.36 4.84 -11.44
N ASN A 163 5.55 4.34 -11.13
CA ASN A 163 5.73 3.25 -10.18
C ASN A 163 6.31 3.81 -8.89
N ILE A 164 5.68 3.51 -7.77
CA ILE A 164 6.10 3.92 -6.43
C ILE A 164 6.15 2.67 -5.56
N ALA A 165 7.27 2.45 -4.88
CA ALA A 165 7.41 1.39 -3.89
C ALA A 165 8.00 1.93 -2.59
N ASN A 166 7.26 1.84 -1.50
CA ASN A 166 7.70 2.18 -0.15
C ASN A 166 7.73 0.92 0.70
N ILE A 167 8.92 0.47 1.09
CA ILE A 167 9.10 -0.84 1.72
C ILE A 167 9.92 -0.68 2.99
N GLY A 168 9.30 -1.01 4.12
CA GLY A 168 9.96 -0.90 5.41
C GLY A 168 10.50 0.49 5.67
N SER A 169 9.74 1.53 5.31
CA SER A 169 10.13 2.93 5.48
C SER A 169 9.22 3.63 6.48
N VAL A 170 9.78 4.60 7.20
CA VAL A 170 9.05 5.53 8.05
C VAL A 170 9.25 6.94 7.49
N ILE A 171 8.18 7.63 7.10
CA ILE A 171 8.27 8.95 6.46
C ILE A 171 7.28 9.90 7.08
N ASP A 172 7.68 11.14 7.35
CA ASP A 172 6.81 12.19 7.88
C ASP A 172 6.10 11.73 9.17
N SER A 173 6.81 11.03 10.05
CA SER A 173 6.22 10.39 11.23
C SER A 173 6.97 10.73 12.52
N GLU A 174 6.21 10.91 13.59
CA GLU A 174 6.75 11.14 14.94
C GLU A 174 6.86 9.82 15.69
N ILE A 175 8.04 9.51 16.24
CA ILE A 175 8.28 8.26 16.97
C ILE A 175 8.82 8.61 18.36
N GLY A 176 8.10 8.19 19.40
CA GLY A 176 8.47 8.43 20.80
C GLY A 176 9.58 7.53 21.31
N GLY A 177 9.78 6.37 20.69
CA GLY A 177 10.80 5.38 21.04
C GLY A 177 11.85 5.18 19.94
N THR A 178 12.35 3.95 19.85
CA THR A 178 13.34 3.52 18.85
C THR A 178 12.65 3.00 17.59
N THR A 179 13.32 3.13 16.45
CA THR A 179 12.88 2.56 15.18
C THR A 179 13.83 1.46 14.74
N ASN A 180 13.31 0.24 14.63
CA ASN A 180 14.04 -0.93 14.16
C ASN A 180 13.35 -1.49 12.92
N LEU A 181 13.95 -1.24 11.76
CA LEU A 181 13.47 -1.75 10.48
C LEU A 181 14.46 -2.82 9.99
N SER A 182 13.95 -4.01 9.73
CA SER A 182 14.77 -5.12 9.22
C SER A 182 14.04 -5.81 8.09
N GLY A 183 14.78 -6.28 7.09
CA GLY A 183 14.13 -7.03 6.04
C GLY A 183 15.00 -7.35 4.85
N SER A 184 14.40 -8.09 3.92
CA SER A 184 15.03 -8.49 2.67
C SER A 184 14.05 -8.42 1.52
N ILE A 185 14.57 -8.06 0.35
CA ILE A 185 13.87 -8.10 -0.92
C ILE A 185 14.73 -8.92 -1.86
N GLY A 186 14.21 -10.06 -2.34
CA GLY A 186 14.96 -10.96 -3.23
C GLY A 186 15.19 -10.34 -4.60
N SER A 187 14.11 -9.95 -5.28
CA SER A 187 14.13 -9.24 -6.55
C SER A 187 13.26 -8.00 -6.50
N PHE A 188 13.77 -6.88 -7.00
CA PHE A 188 13.03 -5.63 -7.11
C PHE A 188 13.22 -5.05 -8.51
N GLN A 189 12.12 -4.87 -9.24
CA GLN A 189 12.15 -4.32 -10.59
C GLN A 189 11.00 -3.34 -10.82
N GLN A 190 11.34 -2.15 -11.30
CA GLN A 190 10.38 -1.18 -11.81
C GLN A 190 10.72 -0.87 -13.27
N ILE A 191 9.78 -1.11 -14.18
CA ILE A 191 9.94 -0.87 -15.61
C ILE A 191 8.98 0.21 -16.08
N ASN A 192 9.50 1.14 -16.88
CA ASN A 192 8.72 2.13 -17.59
C ASN A 192 9.03 2.05 -19.09
N LEU A 193 8.00 1.83 -19.91
CA LEU A 193 8.10 1.83 -21.36
C LEU A 193 7.23 2.95 -21.94
N GLY A 194 7.85 3.94 -22.59
CA GLY A 194 7.17 5.12 -23.17
C GLY A 194 7.71 6.42 -22.59
N GLN A 195 6.92 7.51 -22.60
CA GLN A 195 7.42 8.86 -22.29
C GLN A 195 6.97 9.36 -20.92
N GLN A 196 7.82 10.19 -20.28
CA GLN A 196 7.50 10.91 -19.05
C GLN A 196 7.07 10.03 -17.87
N ASN A 197 7.48 8.77 -17.88
CA ASN A 197 7.18 7.86 -16.79
C ASN A 197 8.19 8.04 -15.65
N THR A 198 7.76 7.81 -14.42
CA THR A 198 8.60 7.92 -13.22
C THR A 198 8.66 6.61 -12.46
N ASN A 199 9.82 6.34 -11.87
CA ASN A 199 10.03 5.25 -10.91
C ASN A 199 10.55 5.90 -9.64
N SER A 200 9.93 5.56 -8.51
CA SER A 200 10.38 5.97 -7.19
C SER A 200 10.37 4.75 -6.27
N ALA A 201 11.41 4.63 -5.46
CA ALA A 201 11.52 3.59 -4.45
C ALA A 201 12.14 4.17 -3.19
N SER A 202 11.47 3.94 -2.05
CA SER A 202 11.98 4.19 -0.71
C SER A 202 12.02 2.86 0.02
N ILE A 203 13.23 2.41 0.38
CA ILE A 203 13.44 1.10 1.00
C ILE A 203 14.29 1.30 2.25
N GLY A 204 13.73 1.01 3.43
CA GLY A 204 14.44 1.22 4.69
C GLY A 204 14.69 2.69 5.02
N SER A 205 13.95 3.63 4.42
CA SER A 205 14.14 5.06 4.64
C SER A 205 13.50 5.50 5.95
N ILE A 206 14.16 6.42 6.65
CA ILE A 206 13.64 7.10 7.82
C ILE A 206 13.82 8.61 7.59
N ASP A 207 12.71 9.34 7.51
CA ASP A 207 12.65 10.80 7.33
C ASP A 207 11.60 11.41 8.27
#